data_AF-A0A2T8FAC8-F1
#
_entry.id   AF-A0A2T8FAC8-F1
#
_cell.length_a   1.000
_cell.length_b   1.000
_cell.length_c   1.000
_cell.angle_alpha   90.00
_cell.angle_beta   90.00
_cell.angle_gamma   90.00
#
_symmetry.space_group_name_H-M   'P 1'
#
loop_
_entity.id
_entity.type
_entity.pdbx_description
1 polymer ?
#
loop_
_entity_poly.entity_id
_entity_poly.type
_entity_poly.pdbx_seq_one_letter_code
_entity_poly.pdbx_strand_id
1 'polypeptide(L)'
;MEPTPRDEVAALIDSTLGGGPRVLHISTGASPVPRRLAQEHDREVECLIWPVDAEDDRDWVRSPAFEAAEDGWAQPFLVAPVDVVVVERVLDGDRDPVAFLRTLAGGALVPGALVVVAGSRDLTAAVEAAGFVLEDATGPGGAEGVGVTVARFPSFTLAQPSSPHADEATAAENRRLAHELERTREQLARERATIARELQLGKDELRAMDKQMAELQDRLQRLRHKNVMLRARVAQVARDRDLATARAEELSRQLALAEDSRAVRVVAKVVRRVRHVRDST
;
A
#
# COMPACT_ATOMS: atom_id res chain seq x y z
N MET A 1 -9.10 -31.21 23.03
CA MET A 1 -9.89 -30.30 22.20
C MET A 1 -9.65 -30.79 20.79
N GLU A 2 -10.63 -31.47 20.19
CA GLU A 2 -10.47 -32.03 18.84
C GLU A 2 -10.32 -30.86 17.85
N PRO A 3 -9.41 -30.98 16.86
CA PRO A 3 -9.28 -29.96 15.83
C PRO A 3 -10.63 -29.81 15.11
N THR A 4 -11.07 -28.58 14.90
CA THR A 4 -12.27 -28.36 14.10
C THR A 4 -11.96 -28.65 12.63
N PRO A 5 -12.92 -29.03 11.79
CA PRO A 5 -12.67 -29.24 10.34
C PRO A 5 -12.09 -27.99 9.65
N ARG A 6 -12.31 -26.80 10.22
CA ARG A 6 -11.65 -25.55 9.81
C ARG A 6 -10.17 -25.49 10.19
N ASP A 7 -9.77 -26.12 11.27
CA ASP A 7 -8.36 -26.31 11.66
C ASP A 7 -7.67 -27.35 10.78
N GLU A 8 -8.41 -28.36 10.30
CA GLU A 8 -7.89 -29.35 9.35
C GLU A 8 -7.66 -28.76 7.96
N VAL A 9 -8.56 -27.91 7.46
CA VAL A 9 -8.36 -27.16 6.20
C VAL A 9 -7.13 -26.25 6.30
N ALA A 10 -6.97 -25.53 7.42
CA ALA A 10 -5.79 -24.70 7.65
C ALA A 10 -4.50 -25.53 7.72
N ALA A 11 -4.50 -26.65 8.46
CA ALA A 11 -3.33 -27.53 8.57
C ALA A 11 -2.99 -28.27 7.26
N LEU A 12 -4.01 -28.58 6.44
CA LEU A 12 -3.83 -29.18 5.12
C LEU A 12 -3.28 -28.16 4.12
N ILE A 13 -3.74 -26.90 4.20
CA ILE A 13 -3.12 -25.80 3.47
C ILE A 13 -1.67 -25.66 3.94
N ASP A 14 -1.39 -25.62 5.24
CA ASP A 14 -0.03 -25.56 5.81
C ASP A 14 0.91 -26.65 5.30
N SER A 15 0.41 -27.87 5.10
CA SER A 15 1.20 -29.00 4.60
C SER A 15 1.37 -29.01 3.06
N THR A 16 0.48 -28.33 2.32
CA THR A 16 0.49 -28.26 0.84
C THR A 16 1.04 -26.93 0.29
N LEU A 17 1.44 -25.99 1.17
CA LEU A 17 1.86 -24.61 0.85
C LEU A 17 3.27 -24.48 0.19
N GLY A 18 3.54 -25.29 -0.83
CA GLY A 18 4.49 -24.96 -1.90
C GLY A 18 3.89 -24.07 -3.01
N GLY A 19 2.58 -23.82 -2.99
CA GLY A 19 1.86 -23.07 -4.02
C GLY A 19 1.85 -21.56 -3.78
N GLY A 20 2.91 -20.86 -4.19
CA GLY A 20 2.93 -19.42 -4.52
C GLY A 20 2.29 -18.36 -3.57
N PRO A 21 2.44 -17.05 -3.90
CA PRO A 21 2.00 -15.96 -3.02
C PRO A 21 0.50 -15.61 -3.09
N ARG A 22 -0.22 -15.96 -4.16
CA ARG A 22 -1.58 -15.45 -4.42
C ARG A 22 -2.65 -16.52 -4.23
N VAL A 23 -3.64 -16.25 -3.38
CA VAL A 23 -4.72 -17.16 -3.02
C VAL A 23 -6.08 -16.57 -3.36
N LEU A 24 -6.93 -17.32 -4.05
CA LEU A 24 -8.35 -17.00 -4.20
C LEU A 24 -9.17 -17.89 -3.26
N HIS A 25 -9.92 -17.27 -2.35
CA HIS A 25 -10.82 -17.96 -1.43
C HIS A 25 -12.28 -17.73 -1.82
N ILE A 26 -13.01 -18.80 -2.10
CA ILE A 26 -14.41 -18.79 -2.52
C ILE A 26 -15.25 -19.48 -1.44
N SER A 27 -16.21 -18.78 -0.84
CA SER A 27 -17.08 -19.36 0.20
C SER A 27 -18.53 -18.92 0.07
N THR A 28 -19.44 -19.65 0.73
CA THR A 28 -20.86 -19.26 0.80
C THR A 28 -21.21 -18.34 1.97
N GLY A 29 -20.22 -18.00 2.81
CA GLY A 29 -20.41 -17.14 3.96
C GLY A 29 -19.10 -16.78 4.65
N ALA A 30 -19.20 -16.22 5.85
CA ALA A 30 -18.04 -15.80 6.63
C ALA A 30 -17.13 -16.98 6.99
N SER A 31 -15.86 -16.89 6.57
CA SER A 31 -14.82 -17.88 6.85
C SER A 31 -13.64 -17.23 7.57
N PRO A 32 -13.05 -17.88 8.59
CA PRO A 32 -11.81 -17.42 9.22
C PRO A 32 -10.57 -17.70 8.36
N VAL A 33 -10.68 -18.55 7.33
CA VAL A 33 -9.55 -19.03 6.52
C VAL A 33 -8.78 -17.88 5.85
N PRO A 34 -9.40 -16.90 5.16
CA PRO A 34 -8.65 -15.83 4.51
C PRO A 34 -7.80 -15.00 5.46
N ARG A 35 -8.34 -14.71 6.65
CA ARG A 35 -7.63 -13.93 7.66
C ARG A 35 -6.40 -14.66 8.16
N ARG A 36 -6.49 -15.98 8.36
CA ARG A 36 -5.36 -16.81 8.76
C ARG A 36 -4.31 -16.90 7.66
N LEU A 37 -4.73 -17.14 6.41
CA LEU A 37 -3.81 -17.16 5.26
C LEU A 37 -3.04 -15.84 5.08
N ALA A 38 -3.69 -14.70 5.29
CA ALA A 38 -3.03 -13.40 5.25
C ALA A 38 -2.11 -13.14 6.47
N GLN A 39 -2.55 -13.48 7.68
CA GLN A 39 -1.84 -13.13 8.94
C GLN A 39 -0.73 -14.12 9.32
N GLU A 40 -0.97 -15.42 9.10
CA GLU A 40 -0.06 -16.50 9.51
C GLU A 40 0.92 -16.86 8.39
N HIS A 41 0.57 -16.63 7.12
CA HIS A 41 1.35 -17.09 5.95
C HIS A 41 1.78 -15.98 4.97
N ASP A 42 1.52 -14.70 5.30
CA ASP A 42 1.91 -13.53 4.50
C ASP A 42 1.49 -13.64 3.03
N ARG A 43 0.24 -14.11 2.79
CA ARG A 43 -0.31 -14.34 1.45
C ARG A 43 -1.19 -13.19 0.99
N GLU A 44 -1.19 -12.96 -0.32
CA GLU A 44 -2.16 -12.09 -0.98
C GLU A 44 -3.45 -12.88 -1.18
N VAL A 45 -4.45 -12.65 -0.32
CA VAL A 45 -5.72 -13.38 -0.35
C VAL A 45 -6.84 -12.53 -0.93
N GLU A 46 -7.41 -12.99 -2.03
CA GLU A 46 -8.62 -12.44 -2.62
C GLU A 46 -9.83 -13.28 -2.19
N CYS A 47 -10.89 -12.62 -1.71
CA CYS A 47 -12.06 -13.30 -1.17
C CYS A 47 -13.28 -13.08 -2.05
N LEU A 48 -13.96 -14.16 -2.40
CA LEU A 48 -15.20 -14.16 -3.15
C LEU A 48 -16.29 -14.87 -2.34
N ILE A 49 -17.39 -14.16 -2.05
CA ILE A 49 -18.56 -14.72 -1.36
C ILE A 49 -19.62 -15.08 -2.43
N TRP A 50 -20.22 -16.26 -2.30
CA TRP A 50 -21.15 -16.83 -3.27
C TRP A 50 -22.47 -17.30 -2.63
N PRO A 51 -23.66 -16.99 -3.20
CA PRO A 51 -23.89 -16.23 -4.42
C PRO A 51 -23.49 -14.76 -4.28
N VAL A 52 -23.06 -14.15 -5.38
CA VAL A 52 -22.86 -12.70 -5.46
C VAL A 52 -24.26 -12.10 -5.52
N ASP A 53 -24.89 -11.84 -4.37
CA ASP A 53 -26.15 -11.12 -4.33
C ASP A 53 -25.92 -9.72 -4.93
N ALA A 54 -26.62 -9.44 -6.02
CA ALA A 54 -26.44 -8.28 -6.89
C ALA A 54 -26.91 -6.94 -6.29
N GLU A 55 -26.98 -6.82 -4.95
CA GLU A 55 -27.48 -5.61 -4.28
C GLU A 55 -26.45 -4.88 -3.42
N ASP A 56 -25.26 -5.44 -3.15
CA ASP A 56 -24.24 -4.72 -2.38
C ASP A 56 -23.26 -4.02 -3.32
N ASP A 57 -23.62 -2.77 -3.61
CA ASP A 57 -22.93 -1.73 -4.36
C ASP A 57 -21.60 -1.34 -3.68
N ARG A 58 -20.63 -2.27 -3.70
CA ARG A 58 -19.23 -2.04 -3.33
C ARG A 58 -18.32 -2.48 -4.46
N ASP A 59 -18.20 -1.57 -5.43
CA ASP A 59 -17.07 -1.34 -6.32
C ASP A 59 -16.26 -2.58 -6.76
N TRP A 60 -16.84 -3.34 -7.69
CA TRP A 60 -16.08 -4.00 -8.76
C TRP A 60 -16.85 -3.81 -10.06
N VAL A 61 -16.59 -2.69 -10.74
CA VAL A 61 -17.23 -2.34 -12.01
C VAL A 61 -16.90 -3.39 -13.08
N ARG A 62 -17.94 -4.13 -13.50
CA ARG A 62 -17.93 -5.02 -14.67
C ARG A 62 -18.13 -4.22 -15.96
N SER A 63 -17.40 -4.58 -17.01
CA SER A 63 -17.66 -4.11 -18.38
C SER A 63 -18.93 -4.76 -18.95
N PRO A 64 -19.85 -4.01 -19.60
CA PRO A 64 -21.22 -4.46 -19.90
C PRO A 64 -21.35 -5.28 -21.19
N ALA A 65 -20.55 -6.34 -21.37
CA ALA A 65 -20.52 -7.09 -22.62
C ALA A 65 -20.70 -8.61 -22.53
N PHE A 66 -21.39 -9.18 -21.52
CA PHE A 66 -21.48 -10.65 -21.38
C PHE A 66 -22.78 -11.18 -20.70
N GLU A 67 -23.94 -10.63 -21.06
CA GLU A 67 -25.25 -10.86 -20.40
C GLU A 67 -26.03 -12.15 -20.79
N ALA A 68 -25.39 -13.23 -21.25
CA ALA A 68 -26.13 -14.39 -21.78
C ALA A 68 -25.64 -15.77 -21.28
N ALA A 69 -25.44 -15.95 -19.98
CA ALA A 69 -25.30 -17.29 -19.40
C ALA A 69 -26.29 -17.48 -18.23
N GLU A 70 -27.22 -18.43 -18.39
CA GLU A 70 -28.26 -18.81 -17.39
C GLU A 70 -27.66 -19.37 -16.08
N ASP A 71 -26.35 -19.63 -16.08
CA ASP A 71 -25.58 -20.09 -14.94
C ASP A 71 -24.53 -19.03 -14.56
N GLY A 72 -24.74 -18.33 -13.44
CA GLY A 72 -23.85 -17.25 -13.00
C GLY A 72 -22.38 -17.66 -12.79
N TRP A 73 -22.07 -18.96 -12.73
CA TRP A 73 -20.72 -19.51 -12.61
C TRP A 73 -20.03 -19.78 -13.97
N ALA A 74 -20.73 -19.68 -15.10
CA ALA A 74 -20.14 -19.81 -16.45
C ALA A 74 -19.38 -18.54 -16.88
N GLN A 75 -19.39 -17.49 -16.05
CA GLN A 75 -18.55 -16.32 -16.23
C GLN A 75 -17.12 -16.66 -15.79
N PRO A 76 -16.09 -16.40 -16.61
CA PRO A 76 -14.71 -16.63 -16.19
C PRO A 76 -14.41 -15.78 -14.95
N PHE A 77 -13.74 -16.38 -13.97
CA PHE A 77 -13.16 -15.64 -12.85
C PHE A 77 -12.13 -14.66 -13.43
N LEU A 78 -12.50 -13.39 -13.60
CA LEU A 78 -11.62 -12.33 -14.10
C LEU A 78 -10.68 -11.84 -12.99
N VAL A 79 -9.99 -12.80 -12.36
CA VAL A 79 -9.02 -12.57 -11.31
C VAL A 79 -7.64 -12.75 -11.92
N ALA A 80 -6.67 -11.91 -11.57
CA ALA A 80 -5.30 -12.12 -12.02
C ALA A 80 -4.82 -13.52 -11.59
N PRO A 81 -3.98 -14.23 -12.36
CA PRO A 81 -3.67 -15.64 -12.13
C PRO A 81 -3.23 -15.95 -10.69
N VAL A 82 -3.84 -16.97 -10.08
CA VAL A 82 -3.61 -17.37 -8.68
C VAL A 82 -2.92 -18.71 -8.59
N ASP A 83 -2.13 -18.86 -7.52
CA ASP A 83 -1.33 -20.05 -7.22
C ASP A 83 -2.12 -21.09 -6.42
N VAL A 84 -3.10 -20.63 -5.63
CA VAL A 84 -3.96 -21.47 -4.79
C VAL A 84 -5.40 -21.00 -4.89
N VAL A 85 -6.33 -21.94 -5.00
CA VAL A 85 -7.75 -21.69 -4.82
C VAL A 85 -8.28 -22.53 -3.67
N VAL A 86 -9.00 -21.89 -2.76
CA VAL A 86 -9.72 -22.53 -1.65
C VAL A 86 -11.22 -22.35 -1.88
N VAL A 87 -11.97 -23.44 -1.89
CA VAL A 87 -13.42 -23.46 -2.12
C VAL A 87 -14.11 -24.06 -0.91
N GLU A 88 -14.82 -23.26 -0.11
CA GLU A 88 -15.51 -23.68 1.11
C GLU A 88 -17.03 -23.76 0.87
N ARG A 89 -17.56 -24.99 0.87
CA ARG A 89 -19.00 -25.33 0.85
C ARG A 89 -19.80 -24.82 -0.34
N VAL A 90 -19.14 -24.30 -1.36
CA VAL A 90 -19.75 -23.80 -2.59
C VAL A 90 -20.37 -24.94 -3.40
N LEU A 91 -19.76 -26.13 -3.36
CA LEU A 91 -20.17 -27.30 -4.13
C LEU A 91 -21.07 -28.26 -3.33
N ASP A 92 -21.53 -27.88 -2.14
CA ASP A 92 -22.41 -28.71 -1.29
C ASP A 92 -23.84 -28.86 -1.85
N GLY A 93 -24.30 -27.93 -2.70
CA GLY A 93 -25.64 -27.95 -3.31
C GLY A 93 -25.74 -28.71 -4.63
N ASP A 94 -26.89 -28.65 -5.31
CA ASP A 94 -27.22 -29.38 -6.56
C ASP A 94 -26.49 -28.92 -7.83
N ARG A 95 -25.37 -28.20 -7.69
CA ARG A 95 -24.60 -27.64 -8.81
C ARG A 95 -23.68 -28.70 -9.43
N ASP A 96 -23.34 -28.51 -10.71
CA ASP A 96 -22.37 -29.35 -11.41
C ASP A 96 -20.93 -29.00 -10.99
N PRO A 97 -20.25 -29.87 -10.21
CA PRO A 97 -18.89 -29.62 -9.77
C PRO A 97 -17.87 -29.67 -10.90
N VAL A 98 -18.10 -30.46 -11.95
CA VAL A 98 -17.17 -30.60 -13.07
C VAL A 98 -17.09 -29.30 -13.85
N ALA A 99 -18.25 -28.71 -14.12
CA ALA A 99 -18.31 -27.49 -14.89
C ALA A 99 -17.74 -26.28 -14.13
N PHE A 100 -17.98 -26.20 -12.81
CA PHE A 100 -17.33 -25.20 -11.94
C PHE A 100 -15.80 -25.29 -11.99
N LEU A 101 -15.24 -26.49 -11.82
CA LEU A 101 -13.80 -26.72 -11.83
C LEU A 101 -13.19 -26.42 -13.21
N ARG A 102 -13.90 -26.68 -14.30
CA ARG A 102 -13.48 -26.30 -15.66
C ARG A 102 -13.45 -24.78 -15.85
N THR A 103 -14.43 -24.05 -15.32
CA THR A 103 -14.40 -22.57 -15.36
C THR A 103 -13.22 -22.02 -14.56
N LEU A 104 -12.92 -22.62 -13.41
CA LEU A 104 -11.77 -22.25 -12.59
C LEU A 104 -10.45 -22.45 -13.35
N ALA A 105 -10.30 -23.61 -14.00
CA ALA A 105 -9.17 -23.94 -14.86
C ALA A 105 -9.02 -22.99 -16.06
N GLY A 106 -10.13 -22.51 -16.64
CA GLY A 106 -10.11 -21.66 -17.82
C GLY A 106 -9.76 -20.19 -17.55
N GLY A 107 -9.83 -19.72 -16.30
CA GLY A 107 -9.73 -18.29 -16.00
C GLY A 107 -8.74 -17.88 -14.91
N ALA A 108 -8.62 -18.67 -13.83
CA ALA A 108 -7.97 -18.20 -12.60
C ALA A 108 -6.59 -18.84 -12.33
N LEU A 109 -6.35 -20.07 -12.80
CA LEU A 109 -5.25 -20.89 -12.29
C LEU A 109 -3.95 -20.78 -13.10
N VAL A 110 -2.81 -20.63 -12.41
CA VAL A 110 -1.49 -20.86 -13.04
C VAL A 110 -1.22 -22.36 -13.19
N PRO A 111 -0.43 -22.80 -14.19
CA PRO A 111 -0.01 -24.20 -14.31
C PRO A 111 0.61 -24.72 -13.00
N GLY A 112 0.12 -25.86 -12.50
CA GLY A 112 0.56 -26.41 -11.21
C GLY A 112 -0.09 -25.80 -9.96
N ALA A 113 -1.06 -24.89 -10.12
CA ALA A 113 -1.80 -24.31 -9.02
C ALA A 113 -2.52 -25.37 -8.18
N LEU A 114 -2.63 -25.09 -6.89
CA LEU A 114 -3.31 -25.95 -5.93
C LEU A 114 -4.79 -25.57 -5.82
N VAL A 115 -5.67 -26.56 -5.81
CA VAL A 115 -7.11 -26.38 -5.59
C VAL A 115 -7.51 -27.22 -4.38
N VAL A 116 -8.01 -26.55 -3.35
CA VAL A 116 -8.50 -27.15 -2.11
C VAL A 116 -10.00 -26.92 -2.05
N VAL A 117 -10.77 -28.00 -2.04
CA VAL A 117 -12.23 -27.94 -1.93
C VAL A 117 -12.67 -28.61 -0.64
N ALA A 118 -13.28 -27.84 0.25
CA ALA A 118 -13.87 -28.31 1.50
C ALA A 118 -15.40 -28.31 1.37
N GLY A 119 -16.04 -29.44 1.63
CA GLY A 119 -17.49 -29.58 1.47
C GLY A 119 -18.03 -30.93 1.93
N SER A 120 -19.34 -31.12 1.86
CA SER A 120 -20.01 -32.35 2.29
C SER A 120 -20.07 -33.46 1.23
N ARG A 121 -19.67 -33.15 -0.01
CA ARG A 121 -19.71 -34.08 -1.15
C ARG A 121 -18.33 -34.64 -1.45
N ASP A 122 -18.28 -35.90 -1.88
CA ASP A 122 -17.09 -36.47 -2.51
C ASP A 122 -16.96 -35.90 -3.93
N LEU A 123 -15.86 -35.19 -4.18
CA LEU A 123 -15.59 -34.50 -5.44
C LEU A 123 -14.49 -35.18 -6.26
N THR A 124 -13.99 -36.33 -5.82
CA THR A 124 -12.87 -37.04 -6.46
C THR A 124 -13.12 -37.26 -7.95
N ALA A 125 -14.26 -37.84 -8.31
CA ALA A 125 -14.63 -38.09 -9.71
C ALA A 125 -14.84 -36.79 -10.52
N ALA A 126 -15.31 -35.72 -9.86
CA ALA A 126 -15.53 -34.44 -10.52
C ALA A 126 -14.22 -33.71 -10.83
N VAL A 127 -13.26 -33.80 -9.91
CA VAL A 127 -11.89 -33.28 -10.04
C VAL A 127 -11.18 -33.95 -11.22
N GLU A 128 -11.23 -35.28 -11.29
CA GLU A 128 -10.64 -36.04 -12.40
C GLU A 128 -11.32 -35.71 -13.74
N ALA A 129 -12.66 -35.64 -13.77
CA ALA A 129 -13.42 -35.30 -14.98
C ALA A 129 -13.18 -33.85 -15.47
N ALA A 130 -12.80 -32.95 -14.56
CA ALA A 130 -12.39 -31.58 -14.87
C ALA A 130 -10.91 -31.48 -15.33
N GLY A 131 -10.15 -32.58 -15.27
CA GLY A 131 -8.77 -32.65 -15.75
C GLY A 131 -7.71 -32.27 -14.70
N PHE A 132 -8.08 -32.20 -13.42
CA PHE A 132 -7.15 -31.97 -12.33
C PHE A 132 -6.47 -33.26 -11.89
N VAL A 133 -5.26 -33.16 -11.34
CA VAL A 133 -4.53 -34.28 -10.74
C VAL A 133 -4.86 -34.31 -9.26
N LEU A 134 -5.52 -35.36 -8.78
CA LEU A 134 -5.81 -35.53 -7.35
C LEU A 134 -4.50 -35.73 -6.56
N GLU A 135 -4.32 -34.97 -5.47
CA GLU A 135 -3.18 -35.15 -4.57
C GLU A 135 -3.58 -35.82 -3.26
N ASP A 136 -4.72 -35.41 -2.71
CA ASP A 136 -5.28 -35.97 -1.49
C ASP A 136 -6.80 -35.83 -1.49
N ALA A 137 -7.48 -36.78 -0.87
CA ALA A 137 -8.92 -36.74 -0.69
C ALA A 137 -9.27 -37.36 0.66
N THR A 138 -9.63 -36.50 1.61
CA THR A 138 -10.22 -36.93 2.86
C THR A 138 -11.74 -36.94 2.69
N GLY A 139 -12.33 -38.13 2.63
CA GLY A 139 -13.79 -38.28 2.56
C GLY A 139 -14.49 -37.63 3.76
N PRO A 140 -15.78 -37.25 3.64
CA PRO A 140 -16.51 -36.64 4.74
C PRO A 140 -16.60 -37.60 5.92
N GLY A 141 -15.82 -37.34 6.98
CA GLY A 141 -15.71 -38.21 8.14
C GLY A 141 -15.69 -37.39 9.44
N GLY A 142 -16.69 -37.59 10.29
CA GLY A 142 -16.85 -36.88 11.56
C GLY A 142 -18.24 -36.27 11.76
N ALA A 143 -18.50 -35.71 12.94
CA ALA A 143 -19.82 -35.24 13.38
C ALA A 143 -20.44 -34.11 12.52
N GLU A 144 -19.63 -33.41 11.70
CA GLU A 144 -20.09 -32.35 10.77
C GLU A 144 -20.12 -32.77 9.29
N GLY A 145 -19.59 -33.96 8.93
CA GLY A 145 -19.67 -34.50 7.57
C GLY A 145 -18.97 -33.66 6.49
N VAL A 146 -17.91 -32.93 6.82
CA VAL A 146 -17.11 -32.14 5.86
C VAL A 146 -15.88 -32.96 5.45
N GLY A 147 -15.71 -33.17 4.15
CA GLY A 147 -14.50 -33.72 3.53
C GLY A 147 -13.67 -32.63 2.86
N VAL A 148 -12.39 -32.92 2.64
CA VAL A 148 -11.46 -32.03 1.95
C VAL A 148 -10.84 -32.76 0.77
N THR A 149 -10.98 -32.18 -0.41
CA THR A 149 -10.39 -32.67 -1.66
C THR A 149 -9.30 -31.71 -2.10
N VAL A 150 -8.09 -32.23 -2.32
CA VAL A 150 -6.92 -31.47 -2.77
C VAL A 150 -6.52 -31.97 -4.14
N ALA A 151 -6.40 -31.05 -5.08
CA ALA A 151 -6.02 -31.35 -6.44
C ALA A 151 -5.07 -30.29 -7.00
N ARG A 152 -4.30 -30.66 -8.02
CA ARG A 152 -3.39 -29.78 -8.72
C ARG A 152 -3.87 -29.56 -10.16
N PHE A 153 -3.86 -28.30 -10.58
CA PHE A 153 -4.10 -27.95 -11.96
C PHE A 153 -2.95 -28.47 -12.83
N PRO A 154 -3.21 -29.25 -13.89
CA PRO A 154 -2.16 -29.84 -14.71
C PRO A 154 -1.17 -28.77 -15.20
N SER A 155 0.11 -29.00 -14.92
CA SER A 155 1.17 -28.27 -15.61
C SER A 155 1.35 -28.89 -17.00
N PHE A 156 1.74 -28.08 -18.00
CA PHE A 156 1.95 -28.50 -19.40
C PHE A 156 3.01 -29.62 -19.61
N THR A 157 3.44 -30.34 -18.58
CA THR A 157 4.51 -31.36 -18.62
C THR A 157 4.03 -32.82 -18.51
N LEU A 158 2.73 -33.12 -18.47
CA LEU A 158 2.23 -34.50 -18.28
C LEU A 158 1.33 -35.03 -19.41
N ALA A 159 1.64 -34.71 -20.67
CA ALA A 159 1.19 -35.55 -21.77
C ALA A 159 2.27 -36.61 -22.03
N GLN A 160 2.10 -37.83 -21.50
CA GLN A 160 2.94 -38.97 -21.89
C GLN A 160 2.67 -39.29 -23.38
N PRO A 161 3.65 -39.20 -24.29
CA PRO A 161 3.47 -39.65 -25.66
C PRO A 161 3.61 -41.17 -25.73
N SER A 162 2.62 -41.83 -26.32
CA SER A 162 2.61 -43.26 -26.61
C SER A 162 3.41 -43.57 -27.89
N SER A 163 4.73 -43.36 -27.89
CA SER A 163 5.64 -43.89 -28.95
C SER A 163 7.13 -43.69 -28.63
N PRO A 164 7.98 -44.74 -28.67
CA PRO A 164 9.42 -44.64 -28.37
C PRO A 164 10.25 -43.85 -29.40
N HIS A 165 9.71 -43.56 -30.59
CA HIS A 165 10.36 -42.67 -31.57
C HIS A 165 9.92 -41.21 -31.46
N ALA A 166 8.82 -40.93 -30.76
CA ALA A 166 8.44 -39.56 -30.40
C ALA A 166 9.32 -39.05 -29.24
N ASP A 167 9.76 -39.94 -28.34
CA ASP A 167 10.53 -39.61 -27.14
C ASP A 167 11.85 -38.88 -27.43
N GLU A 168 12.64 -39.28 -28.43
CA GLU A 168 13.94 -38.65 -28.69
C GLU A 168 13.81 -37.26 -29.34
N ALA A 169 12.88 -37.10 -30.28
CA ALA A 169 12.62 -35.83 -30.96
C ALA A 169 11.99 -34.82 -29.99
N THR A 170 10.99 -35.25 -29.22
CA THR A 170 10.33 -34.42 -28.20
C THR A 170 11.28 -34.11 -27.04
N ALA A 171 12.15 -35.03 -26.62
CA ALA A 171 13.17 -34.74 -25.61
C ALA A 171 14.26 -33.76 -26.12
N ALA A 172 14.61 -33.81 -27.41
CA ALA A 172 15.53 -32.83 -27.99
C ALA A 172 14.89 -31.43 -28.07
N GLU A 173 13.62 -31.34 -28.45
CA GLU A 173 12.87 -30.09 -28.50
C GLU A 173 12.64 -29.50 -27.10
N ASN A 174 12.26 -30.32 -26.12
CA ASN A 174 12.10 -29.91 -24.73
C ASN A 174 13.42 -29.37 -24.12
N ARG A 175 14.57 -29.97 -24.47
CA ARG A 175 15.88 -29.45 -24.04
C ARG A 175 16.20 -28.09 -24.66
N ARG A 176 15.82 -27.85 -25.92
CA ARG A 176 16.00 -26.54 -26.57
C ARG A 176 15.11 -25.48 -25.92
N LEU A 177 13.83 -25.80 -25.72
CA LEU A 177 12.88 -24.91 -25.06
C LEU A 177 13.31 -24.62 -23.61
N ALA A 178 13.84 -25.59 -22.88
CA ALA A 178 14.38 -25.38 -21.54
C ALA A 178 15.54 -24.37 -21.55
N HIS A 179 16.48 -24.49 -22.48
CA HIS A 179 17.58 -23.53 -22.62
C HIS A 179 17.11 -22.13 -23.06
N GLU A 180 16.08 -22.03 -23.89
CA GLU A 180 15.49 -20.74 -24.28
C GLU A 180 14.75 -20.08 -23.10
N LEU A 181 14.01 -20.86 -22.32
CA LEU A 181 13.38 -20.40 -21.07
C LEU A 181 14.41 -19.95 -20.04
N GLU A 182 15.54 -20.66 -19.93
CA GLU A 182 16.63 -20.29 -19.05
C GLU A 182 17.27 -18.95 -19.48
N ARG A 183 17.53 -18.74 -20.78
CA ARG A 183 18.03 -17.47 -21.31
C ARG A 183 17.06 -16.31 -21.09
N THR A 184 15.77 -16.52 -21.31
CA THR A 184 14.76 -15.48 -21.08
C THR A 184 14.61 -15.16 -19.60
N ARG A 185 14.69 -16.15 -18.71
CA ARG A 185 14.74 -15.94 -17.26
C ARG A 185 15.97 -15.15 -16.83
N GLU A 186 17.15 -15.47 -17.36
CA GLU A 186 18.37 -14.71 -17.10
C GLU A 186 18.26 -13.26 -17.59
N GLN A 187 17.69 -13.04 -18.77
CA GLN A 187 17.47 -11.70 -19.30
C GLN A 187 16.50 -10.90 -18.42
N LEU A 188 15.35 -11.49 -18.05
CA LEU A 188 14.40 -10.87 -17.14
C LEU A 188 15.01 -10.59 -15.77
N ALA A 189 15.86 -11.47 -15.25
CA ALA A 189 16.56 -11.24 -13.99
C ALA A 189 17.52 -10.04 -14.09
N ARG A 190 18.25 -9.88 -15.20
CA ARG A 190 19.12 -8.72 -15.44
C ARG A 190 18.34 -7.42 -15.60
N GLU A 191 17.21 -7.46 -16.30
CA GLU A 191 16.32 -6.30 -16.47
C GLU A 191 15.72 -5.88 -15.12
N ARG A 192 15.21 -6.83 -14.34
CA ARG A 192 14.72 -6.59 -12.97
C ARG A 192 15.79 -6.00 -12.07
N ALA A 193 17.03 -6.51 -12.13
CA ALA A 193 18.14 -5.96 -11.37
C ALA A 193 18.53 -4.53 -11.80
N THR A 194 18.33 -4.19 -13.07
CA THR A 194 18.58 -2.84 -13.58
C THR A 194 17.49 -1.87 -13.13
N ILE A 195 16.22 -2.26 -13.30
CA ILE A 195 15.06 -1.49 -12.80
C ILE A 195 15.16 -1.27 -11.29
N ALA A 196 15.52 -2.29 -10.51
CA ALA A 196 15.66 -2.15 -9.06
C ALA A 196 16.74 -1.12 -8.67
N ARG A 197 17.85 -1.06 -9.42
CA ARG A 197 18.91 -0.05 -9.20
C ARG A 197 18.44 1.34 -9.57
N GLU A 198 17.72 1.51 -10.67
CA GLU A 198 17.16 2.80 -11.08
C GLU A 198 16.12 3.31 -10.07
N LEU A 199 15.23 2.43 -9.60
CA LEU A 199 14.26 2.77 -8.56
C LEU A 199 14.94 3.14 -7.24
N GLN A 200 16.01 2.45 -6.87
CA GLN A 200 16.77 2.76 -5.67
C GLN A 200 17.49 4.12 -5.79
N LEU A 201 18.07 4.43 -6.96
CA LEU A 201 18.64 5.75 -7.24
C LEU A 201 17.59 6.85 -7.15
N GLY A 202 16.44 6.67 -7.81
CA GLY A 202 15.34 7.63 -7.75
C GLY A 202 14.81 7.83 -6.32
N LYS A 203 14.72 6.76 -5.54
CA LYS A 203 14.36 6.83 -4.11
C LYS A 203 15.37 7.62 -3.28
N ASP A 204 16.66 7.44 -3.53
CA ASP A 204 17.71 8.13 -2.79
C ASP A 204 17.79 9.62 -3.20
N GLU A 205 17.54 9.95 -4.47
CA GLU A 205 17.38 11.34 -4.94
C GLU A 205 16.18 12.05 -4.29
N LEU A 206 15.02 11.40 -4.25
CA LEU A 206 13.83 11.94 -3.59
C LEU A 206 14.08 12.21 -2.11
N ARG A 207 14.74 11.28 -1.41
CA ARG A 207 15.12 11.47 0.00
C ARG A 207 16.10 12.63 0.18
N ALA A 208 17.01 12.84 -0.76
CA ALA A 208 17.93 13.99 -0.72
C ALA A 208 17.17 15.31 -0.92
N MET A 209 16.20 15.34 -1.84
CA MET A 209 15.33 16.50 -2.04
C MET A 209 14.47 16.81 -0.81
N ASP A 210 13.87 15.80 -0.18
CA ASP A 210 13.10 15.96 1.06
C ASP A 210 13.94 16.59 2.18
N LYS A 211 15.20 16.14 2.31
CA LYS A 211 16.14 16.71 3.28
C LYS A 211 16.45 18.18 3.00
N GLN A 212 16.67 18.54 1.73
CA GLN A 212 16.88 19.93 1.33
C GLN A 212 15.63 20.79 1.58
N MET A 213 14.44 20.27 1.30
CA MET A 213 13.19 20.96 1.58
C MET A 213 12.99 21.22 3.07
N ALA A 214 13.28 20.23 3.92
CA ALA A 214 13.22 20.38 5.37
C ALA A 214 14.18 21.46 5.86
N GLU A 215 15.43 21.48 5.36
CA GLU A 215 16.42 22.49 5.74
C GLU A 215 16.00 23.91 5.32
N LEU A 216 15.42 24.05 4.12
CA LEU A 216 14.88 25.33 3.63
C LEU A 216 13.69 25.79 4.47
N GLN A 217 12.79 24.88 4.86
CA GLN A 217 11.66 25.19 5.74
C GLN A 217 12.15 25.68 7.12
N ASP A 218 13.13 25.01 7.73
CA ASP A 218 13.73 25.43 9.00
C ASP A 218 14.41 26.79 8.89
N ARG A 219 15.11 27.06 7.79
CA ARG A 219 15.72 28.36 7.52
C ARG A 219 14.67 29.45 7.37
N LEU A 220 13.58 29.17 6.66
CA LEU A 220 12.45 30.08 6.47
C LEU A 220 11.77 30.39 7.81
N GLN A 221 11.52 29.39 8.65
CA GLN A 221 10.94 29.58 9.98
C GLN A 221 11.85 30.46 10.87
N ARG A 222 13.17 30.22 10.86
CA ARG A 222 14.13 31.07 11.57
C ARG A 222 14.12 32.51 11.07
N LEU A 223 14.04 32.73 9.76
CA LEU A 223 13.94 34.07 9.18
C LEU A 223 12.61 34.75 9.54
N ARG A 224 11.49 34.02 9.54
CA ARG A 224 10.19 34.53 9.98
C ARG A 224 10.24 34.97 11.45
N HIS A 225 10.79 34.14 12.33
CA HIS A 225 10.96 34.49 13.74
C HIS A 225 11.85 35.73 13.93
N LYS A 226 13.00 35.80 13.24
CA LYS A 226 13.86 36.99 13.24
C LYS A 226 13.13 38.23 12.73
N ASN A 227 12.32 38.11 11.68
CA ASN A 227 11.55 39.23 11.13
C ASN A 227 10.52 39.75 12.13
N VAL A 228 9.83 38.87 12.86
CA VAL A 228 8.90 39.25 13.94
C VAL A 228 9.65 40.01 15.05
N MET A 229 10.80 39.50 15.50
CA MET A 229 11.63 40.15 16.51
C MET A 229 12.14 41.53 16.04
N LEU A 230 12.57 41.64 14.79
CA LEU A 230 12.99 42.91 14.21
C LEU A 230 11.83 43.91 14.13
N ARG A 231 10.63 43.48 13.72
CA ARG A 231 9.44 44.36 13.72
C ARG A 231 9.10 44.85 15.12
N ALA A 232 9.15 43.98 16.12
CA ALA A 232 8.93 44.36 17.52
C ALA A 232 9.99 45.36 17.99
N ARG A 233 11.26 45.15 17.63
CA ARG A 233 12.36 46.06 17.96
C ARG A 233 12.21 47.42 17.28
N VAL A 234 11.82 47.45 16.00
CA VAL A 234 11.55 48.69 15.27
C VAL A 234 10.40 49.46 15.94
N ALA A 235 9.31 48.79 16.31
CA ALA A 235 8.21 49.41 17.03
C ALA A 235 8.60 49.93 18.42
N GLN A 236 9.52 49.26 19.12
CA GLN A 236 10.09 49.75 20.38
C GLN A 236 10.92 51.02 20.17
N VAL A 237 11.85 51.00 19.21
CA VAL A 237 12.70 52.17 18.90
C VAL A 237 11.87 53.36 18.46
N ALA A 238 10.79 53.15 17.69
CA ALA A 238 9.86 54.21 17.32
C ALA A 238 9.22 54.86 18.56
N ARG A 239 8.71 54.04 19.50
CA ARG A 239 8.14 54.55 20.76
C ARG A 239 9.16 55.32 21.61
N ASP A 240 10.38 54.79 21.72
CA ASP A 240 11.45 55.45 22.47
C ASP A 240 11.83 56.80 21.83
N ARG A 241 11.84 56.87 20.50
CA ARG A 241 12.06 58.12 19.75
C ARG A 241 10.96 59.15 20.01
N ASP A 242 9.70 58.72 19.98
CA ASP A 242 8.56 59.62 20.18
C ASP A 242 8.56 60.18 21.61
N LEU A 243 8.88 59.35 22.61
CA LEU A 243 9.08 59.78 24.00
C LEU A 243 10.25 60.77 24.15
N ALA A 244 11.37 60.52 23.47
CA ALA A 244 12.52 61.43 23.50
C ALA A 244 12.19 62.78 22.86
N THR A 245 11.46 62.77 21.73
CA THR A 245 10.99 63.98 21.05
C THR A 245 10.06 64.78 21.95
N ALA A 246 9.06 64.14 22.58
CA ALA A 246 8.14 64.80 23.50
C ALA A 246 8.86 65.43 24.72
N ARG A 247 9.87 64.74 25.27
CA ARG A 247 10.71 65.29 26.35
C ARG A 247 11.54 66.48 25.90
N ALA A 248 12.12 66.42 24.69
CA ALA A 248 12.89 67.52 24.14
C ALA A 248 12.02 68.77 23.91
N GLU A 249 10.79 68.59 23.41
CA GLU A 249 9.80 69.66 23.24
C GLU A 249 9.37 70.26 24.59
N GLU A 250 9.15 69.42 25.60
CA GLU A 250 8.84 69.89 26.96
C GLU A 250 9.98 70.71 27.55
N LEU A 251 11.21 70.20 27.49
CA LEU A 251 12.39 70.94 27.96
C LEU A 251 12.60 72.24 27.18
N SER A 252 12.36 72.25 25.88
CA SER A 252 12.44 73.46 25.05
C SER A 252 11.41 74.50 25.48
N ARG A 253 10.17 74.08 25.78
CA ARG A 253 9.12 74.96 26.34
C ARG A 253 9.49 75.49 27.72
N GLN A 254 10.01 74.64 28.60
CA GLN A 254 10.47 75.06 29.94
C GLN A 254 11.63 76.06 29.85
N LEU A 255 12.57 75.85 28.93
CA LEU A 255 13.69 76.75 28.71
C LEU A 255 13.21 78.11 28.18
N ALA A 256 12.29 78.14 27.22
CA ALA A 256 11.69 79.39 26.73
C ALA A 256 11.00 80.17 27.87
N LEU A 257 10.21 79.49 28.72
CA LEU A 257 9.58 80.10 29.89
C LEU A 257 10.61 80.66 30.89
N ALA A 258 11.73 79.95 31.09
CA ALA A 258 12.80 80.40 31.97
C ALA A 258 13.53 81.63 31.40
N GLU A 259 13.80 81.67 30.09
CA GLU A 259 14.40 82.82 29.41
C GLU A 259 13.50 84.06 29.45
N ASP A 260 12.18 83.87 29.31
CA ASP A 260 11.20 84.95 29.40
C ASP A 260 10.97 85.46 30.82
N SER A 261 11.42 84.72 31.84
CA SER A 261 11.32 85.15 33.24
C SER A 261 12.03 86.47 33.47
N ARG A 262 11.30 87.45 34.01
CA ARG A 262 11.83 88.78 34.36
C ARG A 262 13.05 88.68 35.29
N ALA A 263 13.03 87.73 36.23
CA ALA A 263 14.12 87.49 37.16
C ALA A 263 15.40 87.06 36.41
N VAL A 264 15.27 86.11 35.47
CA VAL A 264 16.40 85.62 34.66
C VAL A 264 16.95 86.73 33.76
N ARG A 265 16.08 87.54 33.13
CA ARG A 265 16.51 88.70 32.32
C ARG A 265 17.26 89.75 33.14
N VAL A 266 16.81 90.04 34.35
CA VAL A 266 17.48 90.98 35.27
C VAL A 266 18.86 90.44 35.67
N VAL A 267 18.93 89.18 36.10
CA VAL A 267 20.21 88.53 36.47
C VAL A 267 21.17 88.48 35.28
N ALA A 268 20.70 88.08 34.09
CA ALA A 268 21.51 88.05 32.88
C ALA A 268 22.04 89.43 32.49
N LYS A 269 21.27 90.50 32.71
CA LYS A 269 21.70 91.89 32.46
C LYS A 269 22.78 92.32 33.46
N VAL A 270 22.63 91.96 34.74
CA VAL A 270 23.64 92.21 35.78
C VAL A 270 24.94 91.47 35.47
N VAL A 271 24.87 90.17 35.16
CA VAL A 271 26.04 89.35 34.81
C VAL A 271 26.77 89.89 33.58
N ARG A 272 26.05 90.28 32.52
CA ARG A 272 26.66 90.92 31.34
C ARG A 272 27.38 92.21 31.70
N ARG A 273 26.78 93.05 32.55
CA ARG A 273 27.38 94.31 33.00
C ARG A 273 28.68 94.05 33.79
N VAL A 274 28.67 93.07 34.69
CA VAL A 274 29.85 92.68 35.48
C VAL A 274 30.96 92.14 34.59
N ARG A 275 30.62 91.30 33.60
CA ARG A 275 31.60 90.81 32.60
C ARG A 275 32.22 91.95 31.79
N HIS A 276 31.40 92.88 31.29
CA HIS A 276 31.91 94.00 30.51
C HIS A 276 32.86 94.90 31.30
N VAL A 277 32.58 95.16 32.58
CA VAL A 277 33.49 95.91 33.47
C VAL A 277 34.80 95.16 33.67
N ARG A 278 34.74 93.83 33.84
CA ARG A 278 35.92 92.99 34.02
C ARG A 278 36.78 92.86 32.75
N ASP A 279 36.17 92.87 31.56
CA ASP A 279 36.89 92.79 30.28
C ASP A 279 37.42 94.17 29.82
N SER A 280 37.01 95.26 30.47
CA SER A 280 37.46 96.64 30.19
C SER A 280 38.41 97.22 31.25
N THR A 281 38.85 96.38 32.19
CA THR A 281 39.93 96.65 33.16
C THR A 281 41.13 95.76 32.86
#